data_AF-A0A6L3SUE8-F1
#
_entry.id   AF-A0A6L3SUE8-F1
#
_cell.length_a   1.000
_cell.length_b   1.000
_cell.length_c   1.000
_cell.angle_alpha   90.00
_cell.angle_beta   90.00
_cell.angle_gamma   90.00
#
_symmetry.space_group_name_H-M   'P 1'
#
loop_
_entity.id
_entity.type
_entity.pdbx_description
1 polymer ?
#
loop_
_entity_poly.entity_id
_entity_poly.type
_entity_poly.pdbx_seq_one_letter_code
_entity_poly.pdbx_strand_id
1 'polypeptide(L)'
;MSNVIRPDLGSKRDSESSSGDGQVVEALCIYGEEAGYRVGLVQDDSEPEGPVLRVFVGLTAGNDVEAVAVLPPTPEGRVDADAIGLAILRTLEIIARNHEDAGAP
;
A
#
# COMPACT_ATOMS: atom_id res chain seq x y z
N MET A 1 26.85 3.30 -18.00
CA MET A 1 26.51 3.92 -16.70
C MET A 1 25.04 3.59 -16.42
N SER A 2 24.72 2.97 -15.29
CA SER A 2 23.34 2.63 -14.92
C SER A 2 22.76 3.79 -14.13
N ASN A 3 21.82 4.54 -14.72
CA ASN A 3 21.09 5.63 -14.05
C ASN A 3 19.92 5.10 -13.19
N VAL A 4 20.01 3.85 -12.75
CA VAL A 4 18.95 3.16 -12.01
C VAL A 4 19.25 3.27 -10.53
N ILE A 5 18.39 3.98 -9.79
CA ILE A 5 18.37 3.95 -8.33
C ILE A 5 17.74 2.61 -7.93
N ARG A 6 18.47 1.80 -7.18
CA ARG A 6 17.98 0.52 -6.63
C ARG A 6 17.76 0.70 -5.14
N PRO A 7 16.58 1.19 -4.72
CA PRO A 7 16.26 1.26 -3.31
C PRO A 7 16.29 -0.15 -2.73
N ASP A 8 16.91 -0.29 -1.55
CA ASP A 8 16.80 -1.51 -0.77
C ASP A 8 15.46 -1.46 -0.02
N LEU A 9 14.48 -2.21 -0.55
CA LEU A 9 13.16 -2.38 0.05
C LEU A 9 13.16 -3.52 1.10
N GLY A 10 14.32 -4.13 1.36
CA GLY A 10 14.44 -5.49 1.89
C GLY A 10 15.16 -5.67 3.23
N SER A 11 15.19 -4.65 4.10
CA SER A 11 15.38 -4.90 5.53
C SER A 11 14.13 -4.42 6.24
N LYS A 12 13.29 -5.36 6.68
CA LYS A 12 12.24 -5.12 7.68
C LYS A 12 12.93 -4.30 8.78
N ARG A 13 12.67 -2.99 8.84
CA ARG A 13 13.18 -2.21 9.97
C ARG A 13 12.62 -2.91 11.17
N ASP A 14 13.47 -3.39 12.07
CA ASP A 14 12.99 -3.80 13.37
C ASP A 14 12.22 -2.62 13.92
N SER A 15 10.89 -2.76 13.93
CA SER A 15 9.98 -1.81 14.53
C SER A 15 10.27 -1.85 16.03
N GLU A 16 11.32 -1.16 16.48
CA GLU A 16 11.32 -0.67 17.85
C GLU A 16 10.07 0.21 17.95
N SER A 17 9.08 -0.27 18.70
CA SER A 17 7.71 0.21 18.87
C SER A 17 6.67 -0.19 17.81
N SER A 18 6.23 -1.45 17.87
CA SER A 18 4.79 -1.75 18.03
C SER A 18 4.62 -3.23 18.41
N SER A 19 4.79 -3.52 19.70
CA SER A 19 4.12 -4.66 20.31
C SER A 19 2.64 -4.31 20.39
N GLY A 20 1.87 -4.68 19.36
CA GLY A 20 0.43 -4.49 19.32
C GLY A 20 -0.17 -5.55 18.41
N ASP A 21 -1.12 -6.30 18.94
CA ASP A 21 -2.09 -7.08 18.16
C ASP A 21 -2.45 -6.35 16.87
N GLY A 22 -2.50 -7.07 15.74
CA GLY A 22 -2.86 -6.51 14.44
C GLY A 22 -4.09 -5.62 14.58
N GLN A 23 -3.89 -4.31 14.45
CA GLN A 23 -4.96 -3.35 14.67
C GLN A 23 -5.95 -3.48 13.53
N VAL A 24 -7.19 -3.84 13.86
CA VAL A 24 -8.28 -3.84 12.89
C VAL A 24 -8.64 -2.38 12.62
N VAL A 25 -8.12 -1.83 11.52
CA VAL A 25 -8.43 -0.47 11.07
C VAL A 25 -9.43 -0.56 9.92
N GLU A 26 -10.54 0.16 10.02
CA GLU A 26 -11.53 0.24 8.96
C GLU A 26 -10.97 1.07 7.79
N ALA A 27 -11.03 0.51 6.57
CA ALA A 27 -10.58 1.20 5.39
C ALA A 27 -11.47 2.42 5.10
N LEU A 28 -10.86 3.59 4.99
CA LEU A 28 -11.52 4.80 4.52
C LEU A 28 -11.93 4.70 3.04
N CYS A 29 -11.14 3.97 2.26
CA CYS A 29 -11.38 3.75 0.84
C CYS A 29 -10.70 2.46 0.39
N ILE A 30 -11.37 1.67 -0.43
CA ILE A 30 -10.74 0.61 -1.22
C ILE A 30 -10.66 1.10 -2.66
N TYR A 31 -9.46 1.18 -3.21
CA TYR A 31 -9.27 1.60 -4.59
C TYR A 31 -9.56 0.46 -5.56
N GLY A 32 -9.22 -0.78 -5.19
CA GLY A 32 -9.52 -1.96 -5.98
C GLY A 32 -8.67 -3.17 -5.61
N GLU A 33 -8.83 -4.23 -6.41
CA GLU A 33 -8.10 -5.49 -6.27
C GLU A 33 -7.61 -5.96 -7.63
N GLU A 34 -6.31 -6.24 -7.77
CA GLU A 34 -5.68 -6.71 -9.01
C GLU A 34 -4.46 -7.59 -8.70
N ALA A 35 -4.14 -8.52 -9.59
CA ALA A 35 -3.00 -9.45 -9.45
C ALA A 35 -2.94 -10.21 -8.10
N GLY A 36 -4.08 -10.44 -7.44
CA GLY A 36 -4.15 -11.08 -6.12
C GLY A 36 -3.85 -10.16 -4.93
N TYR A 37 -3.77 -8.85 -5.15
CA TYR A 37 -3.56 -7.84 -4.12
C TYR A 37 -4.72 -6.85 -4.04
N ARG A 38 -5.02 -6.37 -2.84
CA ARG A 38 -5.94 -5.26 -2.55
C ARG A 38 -5.14 -4.00 -2.28
N VAL A 39 -5.61 -2.87 -2.80
CA VAL A 39 -5.05 -1.54 -2.54
C VAL A 39 -6.12 -0.66 -1.89
N GLY A 40 -5.77 0.02 -0.82
CA GLY A 40 -6.70 0.90 -0.12
C GLY A 40 -6.03 1.99 0.70
N LEU A 41 -6.87 2.72 1.42
CA LEU A 41 -6.52 3.83 2.29
C LEU A 41 -7.13 3.58 3.66
N VAL A 42 -6.32 3.75 4.70
CA VAL A 42 -6.78 3.83 6.10
C VAL A 42 -6.32 5.16 6.69
N GLN A 43 -7.03 5.62 7.72
CA GLN A 43 -6.50 6.62 8.63
C GLN A 43 -6.07 5.90 9.91
N ASP A 44 -4.85 6.19 10.33
CA ASP A 44 -4.28 5.67 11.56
C ASP A 44 -4.11 6.82 12.54
N ASP A 45 -4.89 6.77 13.62
CA ASP A 45 -4.88 7.78 14.68
C ASP A 45 -4.02 7.35 15.89
N SER A 46 -3.32 6.23 15.80
CA SER A 46 -2.61 5.61 16.93
C SER A 46 -1.13 6.02 17.05
N GLU A 47 -0.58 6.66 16.04
CA GLU A 47 0.83 7.05 16.01
C GLU A 47 1.14 8.22 16.96
N PRO A 48 2.31 8.21 17.64
CA PRO A 48 2.68 9.25 18.58
C PRO A 48 2.89 10.62 17.93
N GLU A 49 3.19 10.66 16.63
CA GLU A 49 3.26 11.89 15.82
C GLU A 49 1.89 12.47 15.46
N GLY A 50 0.79 11.76 15.78
CA GLY A 50 -0.58 12.15 15.49
C GLY A 50 -1.19 11.38 14.30
N PRO A 51 -2.41 11.75 13.88
CA PRO A 51 -3.13 11.02 12.86
C PRO A 51 -2.44 11.08 11.50
N VAL A 52 -2.45 9.97 10.76
CA VAL A 52 -1.86 9.85 9.43
C VAL A 52 -2.79 9.10 8.48
N LEU A 53 -2.65 9.37 7.17
CA LEU A 53 -3.23 8.56 6.11
C LEU A 53 -2.22 7.52 5.65
N ARG A 54 -2.62 6.25 5.55
CA ARG A 54 -1.76 5.17 5.05
C ARG A 54 -2.39 4.55 3.82
N VAL A 55 -1.67 4.61 2.69
CA VAL A 55 -1.98 3.77 1.53
C VAL A 55 -1.42 2.39 1.81
N PHE A 56 -2.22 1.35 1.67
CA PHE A 56 -1.81 -0.02 1.95
C PHE A 56 -1.94 -0.94 0.74
N VAL A 57 -1.13 -1.99 0.73
CA VAL A 57 -1.24 -3.14 -0.18
C VAL A 57 -1.26 -4.42 0.65
N GLY A 58 -2.18 -5.33 0.36
CA GLY A 58 -2.23 -6.64 1.02
C GLY A 58 -2.72 -7.74 0.10
N LEU A 59 -2.45 -9.00 0.42
CA LEU A 59 -2.96 -10.14 -0.34
C LEU A 59 -4.48 -10.23 -0.19
N THR A 60 -5.21 -10.48 -1.28
CA THR A 60 -6.68 -10.64 -1.22
C THR A 60 -7.11 -11.87 -0.43
N ALA A 61 -6.26 -12.91 -0.39
CA ALA A 61 -6.49 -14.13 0.38
C ALA A 61 -6.14 -14.00 1.88
N GLY A 62 -5.54 -12.87 2.29
CA GLY A 62 -5.11 -12.61 3.66
C GLY A 62 -5.79 -11.37 4.25
N ASN A 63 -5.58 -11.17 5.54
CA ASN A 63 -6.01 -9.96 6.25
C ASN A 63 -4.85 -9.00 6.53
N ASP A 64 -3.62 -9.43 6.27
CA ASP A 64 -2.42 -8.63 6.50
C ASP A 64 -2.22 -7.65 5.35
N VAL A 65 -1.94 -6.40 5.72
CA VAL A 65 -1.68 -5.30 4.79
C VAL A 65 -0.39 -4.59 5.19
N GLU A 66 0.33 -4.06 4.21
CA GLU A 66 1.55 -3.30 4.41
C GLU A 66 1.34 -1.86 3.94
N ALA A 67 1.75 -0.89 4.78
CA ALA A 67 1.71 0.52 4.41
C ALA A 67 2.82 0.83 3.39
N VAL A 68 2.42 1.29 2.21
CA VAL A 68 3.33 1.64 1.10
C VAL A 68 3.54 3.14 0.96
N ALA A 69 2.69 3.94 1.59
CA ALA A 69 2.86 5.39 1.74
C ALA A 69 2.18 5.88 3.02
N VAL A 70 2.77 6.91 3.65
CA VAL A 70 2.23 7.60 4.83
C VAL A 70 2.16 9.09 4.52
N LEU A 71 0.99 9.70 4.71
CA LEU A 71 0.69 11.07 4.32
C LEU A 71 0.00 11.81 5.48
N PRO A 72 0.13 13.14 5.55
CA PRO A 72 -0.61 13.92 6.54
C PRO A 72 -2.12 13.90 6.24
N PRO A 73 -3.00 13.96 7.25
CA PRO A 73 -4.45 13.94 7.07
C PRO A 73 -4.99 15.33 6.70
N THR A 74 -4.43 15.92 5.64
CA THR A 74 -4.91 17.17 5.03
C THR A 74 -5.63 16.87 3.71
N PRO A 75 -6.40 17.82 3.15
CA PRO A 75 -6.99 17.65 1.83
C PRO A 75 -5.96 17.36 0.73
N GLU A 76 -4.79 18.01 0.79
CA GLU A 76 -3.70 17.78 -0.15
C GLU A 76 -3.09 16.38 0.03
N GLY A 77 -2.85 15.97 1.28
CA GLY A 77 -2.39 14.62 1.59
C GLY A 77 -3.39 13.54 1.15
N ARG A 78 -4.69 13.83 1.17
CA ARG A 78 -5.72 12.94 0.62
C ARG A 78 -5.62 12.82 -0.90
N VAL A 79 -5.45 13.93 -1.61
CA VAL A 79 -5.27 13.91 -3.08
C VAL A 79 -4.04 13.10 -3.47
N ASP A 80 -2.92 13.28 -2.76
CA ASP A 80 -1.70 12.51 -2.99
C ASP A 80 -1.92 11.02 -2.68
N ALA A 81 -2.64 10.69 -1.61
CA ALA A 81 -2.95 9.31 -1.25
C ALA A 81 -3.82 8.62 -2.30
N ASP A 82 -4.83 9.31 -2.83
CA ASP A 82 -5.69 8.83 -3.91
C ASP A 82 -4.86 8.60 -5.19
N ALA A 83 -3.97 9.53 -5.54
CA ALA A 83 -3.10 9.41 -6.70
C ALA A 83 -2.13 8.21 -6.59
N ILE A 84 -1.52 8.01 -5.43
CA ILE A 84 -0.63 6.87 -5.15
C ILE A 84 -1.41 5.55 -5.23
N GLY A 85 -2.57 5.47 -4.56
CA GLY A 85 -3.40 4.26 -4.56
C GLY A 85 -3.83 3.83 -5.97
N LEU A 86 -4.30 4.77 -6.78
CA LEU A 86 -4.68 4.52 -8.17
C LEU A 86 -3.49 4.13 -9.05
N ALA A 87 -2.31 4.74 -8.86
CA ALA A 87 -1.11 4.40 -9.60
C ALA A 87 -0.63 2.96 -9.30
N ILE A 88 -0.71 2.53 -8.05
CA ILE A 88 -0.39 1.15 -7.64
C ILE A 88 -1.40 0.17 -8.23
N LEU A 89 -2.70 0.46 -8.11
CA LEU A 89 -3.75 -0.39 -8.69
C LEU A 89 -3.55 -0.58 -10.19
N ARG A 90 -3.27 0.51 -10.92
CA ARG A 90 -3.01 0.45 -12.36
C ARG A 90 -1.76 -0.36 -12.69
N THR A 91 -0.74 -0.32 -11.83
CA THR A 91 0.47 -1.12 -11.98
C THR A 91 0.18 -2.61 -11.80
N LEU A 92 -0.61 -2.97 -10.78
CA LEU A 92 -1.06 -4.35 -10.56
C LEU A 92 -1.89 -4.87 -11.73
N GLU A 93 -2.76 -4.05 -12.31
CA GLU A 93 -3.53 -4.40 -13.50
C GLU A 93 -2.62 -4.72 -14.70
N ILE A 94 -1.54 -3.95 -14.90
CA ILE A 94 -0.54 -4.21 -15.96
C ILE A 94 0.17 -5.55 -15.70
N ILE A 95 0.52 -5.84 -14.43
CA ILE A 95 1.15 -7.11 -14.05
C ILE A 95 0.21 -8.29 -14.28
N ALA A 96 -1.06 -8.16 -13.89
CA ALA A 96 -2.08 -9.19 -14.07
C ALA A 96 -2.22 -9.56 -15.56
N ARG A 97 -2.40 -8.55 -16.42
CA ARG A 97 -2.51 -8.75 -17.88
C ARG A 97 -1.29 -9.46 -18.48
N ASN A 98 -0.09 -9.07 -18.07
CA ASN A 98 1.13 -9.72 -18.55
C ASN A 98 1.23 -11.19 -18.12
N HIS A 99 0.67 -11.54 -16.96
CA HIS A 99 0.62 -12.91 -16.48
C HIS A 99 -0.42 -13.75 -17.23
N GLU A 100 -1.52 -13.14 -17.67
CA GLU A 100 -2.52 -13.76 -18.54
C GLU A 100 -1.94 -14.01 -19.95
N ASP A 101 -1.24 -13.02 -20.53
CA ASP A 101 -0.59 -13.15 -21.83
C ASP A 101 0.57 -14.16 -21.82
N ALA A 102 1.29 -14.31 -20.69
CA ALA A 102 2.33 -15.34 -20.53
C ALA A 102 1.76 -16.76 -20.34
N GLY A 103 0.45 -16.88 -20.09
CA GLY A 103 -0.28 -18.15 -19.97
C GLY A 103 -1.02 -18.58 -21.24
N ALA A 104 -0.91 -17.82 -22.34
CA ALA A 104 -1.49 -18.20 -23.62
C ALA A 104 -0.70 -19.37 -24.26
N PRO A 105 -1.37 -20.46 -24.71
CA PRO A 105 -0.73 -21.63 -25.30
C PRO A 105 -0.04 -21.34 -26.64
#